data_AF-A0A9E3VRX6-F1
#
_entry.id   AF-A0A9E3VRX6-F1
#
_cell.length_a   1.000
_cell.length_b   1.000
_cell.length_c   1.000
_cell.angle_alpha   90.00
_cell.angle_beta   90.00
_cell.angle_gamma   90.00
#
_symmetry.space_group_name_H-M   'P 1'
#
loop_
_entity.id
_entity.type
_entity.pdbx_description
1 polymer ?
#
loop_
_entity_poly.entity_id
_entity_poly.type
_entity_poly.pdbx_seq_one_letter_code
_entity_poly.pdbx_strand_id
1 'polypeptide(L)'
;VRSFIRKNPHAYTAVIGCYSQMGHQTLSEIEGVDLIVGNQEKLNVLDYVAAGKNEHALVVRDRIERDDFTIDTVGDGPLTRRANLKVQDGCNFMCSFCIIPFARGRARSRELDNLVVEAQQLVSRGAKEVILTGVNVGTYQYEGRTLVDVVQRLNAVDGLERIRISSIEPTTIAEELFEFMNDPGHALVPYLHIPLQSGSNRVLQLMKRKYSREEFIAFIEQAHAIVDDLCIGTDVLVGSPGETDADFDDTLDLLANSPLCYAHVFKYSERKGTPASRYEGKVDPATASLRSAKARRVSAQKRRAFHQARLGRVMEVLFESEEDGCWSGYTGNYIRVAVRSSSRLENEVRAVKLERICGDFVFGSLVDESESAVAQGISCEER
;
A
#
# COMPACT_ATOMS: atom_id res chain seq x y z
N VAL A 1 1.18 11.54 19.95
CA VAL A 1 0.31 11.83 21.11
C VAL A 1 0.96 12.85 22.05
N ARG A 2 1.91 12.48 22.93
CA ARG A 2 2.53 13.42 23.91
C ARG A 2 3.03 14.75 23.33
N SER A 3 3.74 14.70 22.18
CA SER A 3 4.22 15.92 21.52
C SER A 3 3.09 16.84 21.04
N PHE A 4 1.98 16.25 20.55
CA PHE A 4 0.80 17.00 20.12
C PHE A 4 0.09 17.66 21.30
N ILE A 5 -0.11 16.92 22.40
CA ILE A 5 -0.75 17.43 23.63
C ILE A 5 0.03 18.62 24.19
N ARG A 6 1.37 18.52 24.26
CA ARG A 6 2.22 19.64 24.73
C ARG A 6 2.09 20.91 23.88
N LYS A 7 1.91 20.77 22.56
CA LYS A 7 1.72 21.90 21.65
C LYS A 7 0.30 22.46 21.66
N ASN A 8 -0.67 21.66 22.10
CA ASN A 8 -2.10 21.98 22.05
C ASN A 8 -2.76 21.65 23.40
N PRO A 9 -2.38 22.34 24.50
CA PRO A 9 -2.79 21.96 25.85
C PRO A 9 -4.30 22.01 26.06
N HIS A 10 -5.02 22.85 25.32
CA HIS A 10 -6.47 23.02 25.41
C HIS A 10 -7.26 22.18 24.38
N ALA A 11 -6.60 21.49 23.45
CA ALA A 11 -7.28 20.71 22.42
C ALA A 11 -7.78 19.37 22.96
N TYR A 12 -9.04 19.02 22.66
CA TYR A 12 -9.58 17.69 22.88
C TYR A 12 -8.80 16.67 22.04
N THR A 13 -8.18 15.69 22.70
CA THR A 13 -7.26 14.74 22.08
C THR A 13 -7.86 13.34 22.04
N ALA A 14 -8.35 12.94 20.87
CA ALA A 14 -8.77 11.59 20.59
C ALA A 14 -7.63 10.77 19.94
N VAL A 15 -7.41 9.53 20.41
CA VAL A 15 -6.49 8.58 19.80
C VAL A 15 -7.31 7.44 19.19
N ILE A 16 -7.29 7.34 17.86
CA ILE A 16 -8.12 6.40 17.10
C ILE A 16 -7.27 5.38 16.30
N GLY A 17 -7.86 4.23 15.99
CA GLY A 17 -7.32 3.25 15.05
C GLY A 17 -6.71 2.01 15.70
N CYS A 18 -5.83 1.31 14.96
CA CYS A 18 -5.42 -0.05 15.33
C CYS A 18 -4.63 -0.13 16.64
N TYR A 19 -3.81 0.88 16.94
CA TYR A 19 -3.08 0.91 18.21
C TYR A 19 -4.01 1.20 19.39
N SER A 20 -5.09 1.97 19.19
CA SER A 20 -6.11 2.20 20.22
C SER A 20 -6.82 0.91 20.62
N GLN A 21 -7.06 -0.01 19.68
CA GLN A 21 -7.63 -1.32 19.98
C GLN A 21 -6.74 -2.14 20.94
N MET A 22 -5.45 -2.26 20.63
CA MET A 22 -4.54 -3.17 21.35
C MET A 22 -3.81 -2.52 22.52
N GLY A 23 -3.50 -1.23 22.42
CA GLY A 23 -2.66 -0.46 23.33
C GLY A 23 -3.43 0.52 24.22
N HIS A 24 -4.76 0.40 24.33
CA HIS A 24 -5.61 1.32 25.12
C HIS A 24 -5.10 1.57 26.54
N GLN A 25 -4.60 0.55 27.27
CA GLN A 25 -4.10 0.73 28.64
C GLN A 25 -2.92 1.72 28.71
N THR A 26 -1.94 1.53 27.83
CA THR A 26 -0.78 2.45 27.74
C THR A 26 -1.20 3.83 27.26
N LEU A 27 -2.24 3.93 26.43
CA LEU A 27 -2.77 5.22 25.97
C LEU A 27 -3.53 5.95 27.07
N SER A 28 -4.29 5.25 27.91
CA SER A 28 -5.04 5.85 29.02
C SER A 28 -4.15 6.40 30.13
N GLU A 29 -2.91 5.90 30.23
CA GLU A 29 -1.88 6.43 31.14
C GLU A 29 -1.23 7.74 30.64
N ILE A 30 -1.52 8.16 29.39
CA ILE A 30 -0.99 9.42 28.86
C ILE A 30 -1.89 10.56 29.29
N GLU A 31 -1.38 11.38 30.21
CA GLU A 31 -2.04 12.63 30.62
C GLU A 31 -2.39 13.51 29.42
N GLY A 32 -3.63 14.00 29.39
CA GLY A 32 -4.16 14.85 28.33
C GLY A 32 -4.73 14.11 27.11
N VAL A 33 -4.85 12.78 27.17
CA VAL A 33 -5.70 12.01 26.23
C VAL A 33 -7.13 12.01 26.76
N ASP A 34 -8.08 12.45 25.93
CA ASP A 34 -9.47 12.60 26.31
C ASP A 34 -10.34 11.41 25.85
N LEU A 35 -10.02 10.84 24.70
CA LEU A 35 -10.79 9.76 24.06
C LEU A 35 -9.87 8.74 23.39
N ILE A 36 -10.19 7.45 23.54
CA ILE A 36 -9.52 6.34 22.88
C ILE A 36 -10.60 5.50 22.19
N VAL A 37 -10.59 5.49 20.85
CA VAL A 37 -11.58 4.76 20.05
C VAL A 37 -10.92 3.60 19.32
N GLY A 38 -11.46 2.40 19.55
CA GLY A 38 -11.09 1.16 18.88
C GLY A 38 -11.45 1.15 17.39
N ASN A 39 -11.16 0.03 16.73
CA ASN A 39 -11.34 -0.05 15.27
C ASN A 39 -12.79 -0.17 14.81
N GLN A 40 -13.68 -0.72 15.65
CA GLN A 40 -15.12 -0.84 15.34
C GLN A 40 -15.76 0.54 15.26
N GLU A 41 -15.62 1.34 16.32
CA GLU A 41 -16.28 2.64 16.47
C GLU A 41 -15.54 3.83 15.83
N LYS A 42 -14.45 3.61 15.10
CA LYS A 42 -13.59 4.71 14.61
C LYS A 42 -14.29 5.68 13.65
N LEU A 43 -15.32 5.21 12.94
CA LEU A 43 -16.11 6.06 12.03
C LEU A 43 -17.16 6.87 12.79
N ASN A 44 -17.54 6.40 13.98
CA ASN A 44 -18.51 7.04 14.89
C ASN A 44 -17.82 7.90 15.95
N VAL A 45 -16.57 8.32 15.71
CA VAL A 45 -15.77 9.05 16.70
C VAL A 45 -16.49 10.30 17.22
N LEU A 46 -17.26 10.98 16.37
CA LEU A 46 -17.99 12.20 16.71
C LEU A 46 -19.07 11.98 17.77
N ASP A 47 -19.64 10.77 17.85
CA ASP A 47 -20.67 10.43 18.84
C ASP A 47 -20.11 10.41 20.28
N TYR A 48 -18.78 10.31 20.41
CA TYR A 48 -18.07 10.22 21.69
C TYR A 48 -17.29 11.49 22.04
N VAL A 49 -17.20 12.47 21.14
CA VAL A 49 -16.49 13.73 21.40
C VAL A 49 -17.32 14.60 22.34
N ALA A 50 -16.73 14.97 23.48
CA ALA A 50 -17.34 15.89 24.43
C ALA A 50 -16.97 17.35 24.14
N ALA A 51 -17.73 18.29 24.71
CA ALA A 51 -17.49 19.73 24.55
C ALA A 51 -16.21 20.23 25.26
N GLY A 52 -15.63 19.45 26.17
CA GLY A 52 -14.46 19.82 26.96
C GLY A 52 -13.56 18.62 27.26
N LYS A 53 -12.41 18.89 27.87
CA LYS A 53 -11.44 17.86 28.25
C LYS A 53 -11.99 16.93 29.32
N ASN A 54 -11.55 15.68 29.27
CA ASN A 54 -11.85 14.67 30.27
C ASN A 54 -10.70 14.60 31.30
N GLU A 55 -11.05 14.37 32.57
CA GLU A 55 -10.04 14.10 33.62
C GLU A 55 -9.33 12.75 33.36
N HIS A 56 -10.08 11.77 32.81
CA HIS A 56 -9.57 10.47 32.39
C HIS A 56 -10.06 10.14 30.98
N ALA A 57 -9.21 9.49 30.19
CA ALA A 57 -9.55 9.10 28.83
C ALA A 57 -10.80 8.20 28.80
N LEU A 58 -11.82 8.57 28.03
CA LEU A 58 -12.92 7.68 27.69
C LEU A 58 -12.41 6.59 26.74
N VAL A 59 -12.60 5.32 27.07
CA VAL A 59 -12.15 4.20 26.25
C VAL A 59 -13.34 3.48 25.63
N VAL A 60 -13.51 3.65 24.32
CA VAL A 60 -14.54 2.96 23.52
C VAL A 60 -13.86 1.88 22.70
N ARG A 61 -14.07 0.61 23.05
CA ARG A 61 -13.37 -0.52 22.42
C ARG A 61 -14.27 -1.74 22.29
N ASP A 62 -15.28 -1.57 21.46
CA ASP A 62 -16.22 -2.63 21.19
C ASP A 62 -15.59 -3.79 20.44
N ARG A 63 -16.26 -4.94 20.54
CA ARG A 63 -15.83 -6.14 19.85
C ARG A 63 -16.01 -5.91 18.36
N ILE A 64 -14.96 -6.21 17.61
CA ILE A 64 -14.99 -6.12 16.16
C ILE A 64 -15.94 -7.19 15.63
N GLU A 65 -16.91 -6.75 14.84
CA GLU A 65 -17.90 -7.61 14.20
C GLU A 65 -17.25 -8.54 13.17
N ARG A 66 -17.95 -9.64 12.89
CA ARG A 66 -17.49 -10.65 11.94
C ARG A 66 -18.22 -10.60 10.61
N ASP A 67 -19.33 -9.90 10.58
CA ASP A 67 -20.17 -9.78 9.41
C ASP A 67 -19.53 -8.81 8.41
N ASP A 68 -19.96 -8.92 7.17
CA ASP A 68 -19.61 -7.98 6.11
C ASP A 68 -20.18 -6.59 6.43
N PHE A 69 -19.63 -5.55 5.81
CA PHE A 69 -19.88 -4.17 6.22
C PHE A 69 -20.20 -3.24 5.06
N THR A 70 -20.85 -2.12 5.38
CA THR A 70 -20.97 -0.96 4.51
C THR A 70 -20.13 0.21 5.03
N ILE A 71 -19.88 1.19 4.18
CA ILE A 71 -19.44 2.52 4.59
C ILE A 71 -20.43 3.50 3.99
N ASP A 72 -21.05 4.29 4.86
CA ASP A 72 -22.14 5.19 4.47
C ASP A 72 -21.64 6.61 4.16
N THR A 73 -20.46 6.97 4.70
CA THR A 73 -19.89 8.30 4.54
C THR A 73 -18.69 8.27 3.62
N VAL A 74 -18.80 9.03 2.53
CA VAL A 74 -17.71 9.37 1.62
C VAL A 74 -17.48 10.87 1.77
N GLY A 75 -16.23 11.32 1.95
CA GLY A 75 -15.97 12.75 2.18
C GLY A 75 -16.44 13.64 1.01
N ASP A 76 -16.62 14.95 1.22
CA ASP A 76 -17.31 15.83 0.25
C ASP A 76 -16.40 16.69 -0.66
N GLY A 77 -15.08 16.64 -0.47
CA GLY A 77 -14.14 17.52 -1.20
C GLY A 77 -13.85 17.09 -2.65
N PRO A 78 -13.42 17.98 -3.56
CA PRO A 78 -12.94 17.57 -4.88
C PRO A 78 -11.75 16.62 -4.77
N LEU A 79 -11.64 15.68 -5.70
CA LEU A 79 -10.55 14.71 -5.78
C LEU A 79 -9.70 14.99 -7.00
N THR A 80 -8.44 15.36 -6.76
CA THR A 80 -7.45 15.65 -7.80
C THR A 80 -6.31 14.62 -7.82
N ARG A 81 -6.52 13.49 -7.13
CA ARG A 81 -5.53 12.43 -6.88
C ARG A 81 -6.22 11.07 -6.87
N ARG A 82 -5.42 10.00 -6.87
CA ARG A 82 -5.88 8.63 -6.63
C ARG A 82 -6.67 8.54 -5.33
N ALA A 83 -7.81 7.85 -5.39
CA ALA A 83 -8.68 7.65 -4.25
C ALA A 83 -8.54 6.21 -3.70
N ASN A 84 -8.52 6.06 -2.38
CA ASN A 84 -8.57 4.74 -1.76
C ASN A 84 -10.02 4.28 -1.67
N LEU A 85 -10.31 3.08 -2.17
CA LEU A 85 -11.59 2.41 -2.02
C LEU A 85 -11.38 1.18 -1.13
N LYS A 86 -11.94 1.19 0.08
CA LYS A 86 -11.75 0.09 1.03
C LYS A 86 -12.70 -1.06 0.71
N VAL A 87 -12.17 -2.17 0.20
CA VAL A 87 -12.94 -3.35 -0.22
C VAL A 87 -13.02 -4.44 0.84
N GLN A 88 -12.04 -4.49 1.75
CA GLN A 88 -11.86 -5.61 2.67
C GLN A 88 -11.25 -5.12 4.00
N ASP A 89 -11.56 -5.75 5.13
CA ASP A 89 -10.89 -5.48 6.41
C ASP A 89 -10.67 -6.75 7.25
N GLY A 90 -9.69 -6.69 8.15
CA GLY A 90 -9.28 -7.85 8.96
C GLY A 90 -8.58 -8.94 8.15
N CYS A 91 -8.13 -10.02 8.80
CA CYS A 91 -7.44 -11.10 8.08
C CYS A 91 -7.55 -12.44 8.79
N ASN A 92 -7.70 -13.51 8.00
CA ASN A 92 -7.74 -14.89 8.50
C ASN A 92 -6.35 -15.54 8.57
N PHE A 93 -5.33 -14.93 7.99
CA PHE A 93 -3.96 -15.44 8.00
C PHE A 93 -3.29 -15.10 9.34
N MET A 94 -2.88 -16.14 10.07
CA MET A 94 -2.25 -16.02 11.38
C MET A 94 -0.72 -15.98 11.27
N CYS A 95 -0.19 -15.01 10.51
CA CYS A 95 1.25 -14.82 10.37
C CYS A 95 1.87 -14.52 11.75
N SER A 96 3.01 -15.13 12.07
CA SER A 96 3.54 -15.11 13.44
C SER A 96 3.93 -13.72 13.94
N PHE A 97 4.26 -12.79 13.05
CA PHE A 97 4.61 -11.40 13.38
C PHE A 97 3.44 -10.41 13.31
N CYS A 98 2.29 -10.83 12.77
CA CYS A 98 1.21 -9.92 12.41
C CYS A 98 0.18 -9.78 13.55
N ILE A 99 -0.03 -8.54 14.01
CA ILE A 99 -1.04 -8.24 15.05
C ILE A 99 -2.45 -8.06 14.48
N ILE A 100 -2.59 -7.96 13.15
CA ILE A 100 -3.83 -7.54 12.50
C ILE A 100 -5.05 -8.44 12.83
N PRO A 101 -4.95 -9.78 12.87
CA PRO A 101 -6.10 -10.61 13.24
C PRO A 101 -6.70 -10.27 14.62
N PHE A 102 -5.88 -9.73 15.53
CA PHE A 102 -6.32 -9.29 16.85
C PHE A 102 -6.78 -7.83 16.86
N ALA A 103 -6.11 -6.97 16.09
CA ALA A 103 -6.41 -5.54 16.06
C ALA A 103 -7.61 -5.18 15.16
N ARG A 104 -7.85 -5.91 14.07
CA ARG A 104 -8.88 -5.64 13.06
C ARG A 104 -9.89 -6.78 12.87
N GLY A 105 -9.72 -7.90 13.58
CA GLY A 105 -10.62 -9.05 13.51
C GLY A 105 -10.37 -9.96 12.32
N ARG A 106 -11.33 -10.87 12.10
CA ARG A 106 -11.35 -11.81 10.95
C ARG A 106 -11.58 -11.06 9.64
N ALA A 107 -11.23 -11.70 8.54
CA ALA A 107 -11.49 -11.15 7.21
C ALA A 107 -13.00 -10.99 7.03
N ARG A 108 -13.39 -9.81 6.58
CA ARG A 108 -14.74 -9.44 6.16
C ARG A 108 -14.66 -8.53 4.95
N SER A 109 -15.68 -8.58 4.13
CA SER A 109 -15.77 -7.88 2.86
C SER A 109 -16.71 -6.71 2.97
N ARG A 110 -16.49 -5.73 2.12
CA ARG A 110 -17.48 -4.67 1.93
C ARG A 110 -18.52 -5.12 0.91
N GLU A 111 -19.78 -4.77 1.13
CA GLU A 111 -20.85 -5.08 0.18
C GLU A 111 -20.53 -4.53 -1.22
N LEU A 112 -20.80 -5.34 -2.25
CA LEU A 112 -20.39 -5.03 -3.62
C LEU A 112 -21.09 -3.79 -4.20
N ASP A 113 -22.40 -3.65 -3.99
CA ASP A 113 -23.12 -2.50 -4.52
C ASP A 113 -22.76 -1.22 -3.75
N ASN A 114 -22.48 -1.32 -2.44
CA ASN A 114 -21.95 -0.21 -1.65
C ASN A 114 -20.57 0.25 -2.16
N LEU A 115 -19.72 -0.66 -2.64
CA LEU A 115 -18.44 -0.34 -3.29
C LEU A 115 -18.63 0.42 -4.61
N VAL A 116 -19.56 -0.03 -5.45
CA VAL A 116 -19.83 0.60 -6.75
C VAL A 116 -20.40 2.00 -6.57
N VAL A 117 -21.30 2.19 -5.59
CA VAL A 117 -21.84 3.52 -5.26
C VAL A 117 -20.73 4.47 -4.82
N GLU A 118 -19.83 4.05 -3.92
CA GLU A 118 -18.69 4.90 -3.54
C GLU A 118 -17.78 5.19 -4.73
N ALA A 119 -17.47 4.20 -5.57
CA ALA A 119 -16.64 4.42 -6.75
C ALA A 119 -17.24 5.47 -7.69
N GLN A 120 -18.55 5.41 -7.96
CA GLN A 120 -19.27 6.42 -8.74
C GLN A 120 -19.18 7.81 -8.11
N GLN A 121 -19.33 7.91 -6.78
CA GLN A 121 -19.18 9.18 -6.06
C GLN A 121 -17.76 9.73 -6.16
N LEU A 122 -16.72 8.87 -6.01
CA LEU A 122 -15.32 9.27 -6.14
C LEU A 122 -15.04 9.80 -7.56
N VAL A 123 -15.52 9.11 -8.59
CA VAL A 123 -15.36 9.53 -10.00
C VAL A 123 -16.09 10.85 -10.27
N SER A 124 -17.33 11.02 -9.78
CA SER A 124 -18.07 12.29 -9.93
C SER A 124 -17.38 13.49 -9.27
N ARG A 125 -16.47 13.23 -8.32
CA ARG A 125 -15.64 14.23 -7.64
C ARG A 125 -14.29 14.46 -8.30
N GLY A 126 -14.00 13.75 -9.40
CA GLY A 126 -12.80 13.88 -10.20
C GLY A 126 -11.79 12.74 -10.08
N ALA A 127 -12.02 11.72 -9.26
CA ALA A 127 -11.05 10.62 -9.14
C ALA A 127 -10.96 9.82 -10.46
N LYS A 128 -9.76 9.81 -11.06
CA LYS A 128 -9.48 9.01 -12.25
C LYS A 128 -9.00 7.60 -11.95
N GLU A 129 -8.45 7.39 -10.76
CA GLU A 129 -7.89 6.11 -10.34
C GLU A 129 -8.37 5.75 -8.93
N VAL A 130 -8.88 4.53 -8.77
CA VAL A 130 -9.23 3.95 -7.46
C VAL A 130 -8.20 2.88 -7.07
N ILE A 131 -7.71 2.98 -5.84
CA ILE A 131 -6.82 2.00 -5.24
C ILE A 131 -7.66 1.10 -4.33
N LEU A 132 -7.76 -0.18 -4.67
CA LEU A 132 -8.45 -1.17 -3.85
C LEU A 132 -7.62 -1.45 -2.61
N THR A 133 -8.14 -1.03 -1.46
CA THR A 133 -7.47 -1.14 -0.17
C THR A 133 -8.14 -2.15 0.74
N GLY A 134 -7.32 -2.80 1.56
CA GLY A 134 -7.74 -3.75 2.57
C GLY A 134 -6.54 -4.26 3.35
N VAL A 135 -6.75 -5.24 4.22
CA VAL A 135 -5.64 -5.91 4.90
C VAL A 135 -5.07 -7.02 4.00
N ASN A 136 -5.95 -7.79 3.36
CA ASN A 136 -5.62 -8.74 2.32
C ASN A 136 -6.77 -8.76 1.31
N VAL A 137 -6.68 -7.93 0.28
CA VAL A 137 -7.77 -7.69 -0.68
C VAL A 137 -8.17 -8.94 -1.47
N GLY A 138 -7.25 -9.88 -1.69
CA GLY A 138 -7.55 -11.15 -2.35
C GLY A 138 -8.45 -12.09 -1.54
N THR A 139 -8.69 -11.79 -0.25
CA THR A 139 -9.68 -12.52 0.56
C THR A 139 -11.10 -11.95 0.47
N TYR A 140 -11.34 -11.00 -0.45
CA TYR A 140 -12.69 -10.50 -0.71
C TYR A 140 -13.61 -11.64 -1.13
N GLN A 141 -14.69 -11.80 -0.37
CA GLN A 141 -15.78 -12.71 -0.67
C GLN A 141 -17.08 -12.15 -0.08
N TYR A 142 -18.09 -11.93 -0.92
CA TYR A 142 -19.41 -11.41 -0.51
C TYR A 142 -20.49 -12.03 -1.40
N GLU A 143 -21.46 -12.74 -0.82
CA GLU A 143 -22.58 -13.37 -1.55
C GLU A 143 -22.16 -14.19 -2.80
N GLY A 144 -21.05 -14.95 -2.69
CA GLY A 144 -20.52 -15.76 -3.78
C GLY A 144 -19.71 -14.98 -4.84
N ARG A 145 -19.56 -13.66 -4.68
CA ARG A 145 -18.70 -12.78 -5.47
C ARG A 145 -17.31 -12.70 -4.87
N THR A 146 -16.32 -12.47 -5.73
CA THR A 146 -14.88 -12.44 -5.42
C THR A 146 -14.26 -11.09 -5.79
N LEU A 147 -12.96 -10.93 -5.56
CA LEU A 147 -12.22 -9.74 -6.02
C LEU A 147 -12.30 -9.55 -7.55
N VAL A 148 -12.40 -10.64 -8.32
CA VAL A 148 -12.56 -10.59 -9.78
C VAL A 148 -13.86 -9.85 -10.14
N ASP A 149 -14.96 -10.20 -9.48
CA ASP A 149 -16.26 -9.53 -9.66
C ASP A 149 -16.19 -8.05 -9.27
N VAL A 150 -15.48 -7.70 -8.18
CA VAL A 150 -15.27 -6.30 -7.77
C VAL A 150 -14.57 -5.52 -8.87
N VAL A 151 -13.45 -6.05 -9.38
CA VAL A 151 -12.68 -5.40 -10.45
C VAL A 151 -13.54 -5.21 -11.71
N GLN A 152 -14.30 -6.22 -12.13
CA GLN A 152 -15.18 -6.11 -13.29
C GLN A 152 -16.31 -5.09 -13.09
N ARG A 153 -16.95 -5.08 -11.90
CA ARG A 153 -18.01 -4.10 -11.59
C ARG A 153 -17.49 -2.67 -11.57
N LEU A 154 -16.27 -2.47 -11.08
CA LEU A 154 -15.61 -1.16 -11.11
C LEU A 154 -15.19 -0.76 -12.53
N ASN A 155 -14.73 -1.70 -13.35
CA ASN A 155 -14.39 -1.44 -14.75
C ASN A 155 -15.58 -0.90 -15.56
N ALA A 156 -16.81 -1.23 -15.15
CA ALA A 156 -18.04 -0.73 -15.77
C ALA A 156 -18.50 0.66 -15.25
N VAL A 157 -17.77 1.27 -14.31
CA VAL A 157 -18.09 2.62 -13.81
C VAL A 157 -17.60 3.65 -14.82
N ASP A 158 -18.54 4.40 -15.41
CA ASP A 158 -18.23 5.47 -16.37
C ASP A 158 -17.32 6.53 -15.74
N GLY A 159 -16.28 6.94 -16.50
CA GLY A 159 -15.26 7.89 -16.07
C GLY A 159 -14.14 7.32 -15.17
N LEU A 160 -14.20 6.05 -14.75
CA LEU A 160 -13.09 5.43 -14.02
C LEU A 160 -11.98 4.96 -14.97
N GLU A 161 -10.86 5.67 -15.00
CA GLU A 161 -9.76 5.37 -15.93
C GLU A 161 -8.82 4.26 -15.45
N ARG A 162 -8.62 4.13 -14.12
CA ARG A 162 -7.66 3.17 -13.56
C ARG A 162 -8.16 2.50 -12.27
N ILE A 163 -7.90 1.21 -12.15
CA ILE A 163 -8.06 0.42 -10.93
C ILE A 163 -6.68 -0.11 -10.56
N ARG A 164 -6.28 0.10 -9.31
CA ARG A 164 -5.03 -0.45 -8.78
C ARG A 164 -5.30 -1.30 -7.56
N ILE A 165 -4.78 -2.52 -7.56
CA ILE A 165 -4.82 -3.37 -6.37
C ILE A 165 -3.64 -2.98 -5.47
N SER A 166 -3.90 -2.75 -4.18
CA SER A 166 -2.84 -2.52 -3.19
C SER A 166 -2.15 -3.84 -2.80
N SER A 167 -1.85 -4.04 -1.51
CA SER A 167 -1.20 -5.28 -1.05
C SER A 167 -2.16 -6.47 -1.15
N ILE A 168 -1.70 -7.54 -1.79
CA ILE A 168 -2.47 -8.77 -2.02
C ILE A 168 -1.61 -10.01 -1.76
N GLU A 169 -2.16 -10.99 -1.04
CA GLU A 169 -1.46 -12.23 -0.74
C GLU A 169 -1.33 -13.12 -1.99
N PRO A 170 -0.15 -13.68 -2.30
CA PRO A 170 0.08 -14.43 -3.53
C PRO A 170 -0.90 -15.59 -3.73
N THR A 171 -1.21 -16.33 -2.65
CA THR A 171 -2.13 -17.48 -2.66
C THR A 171 -3.60 -17.12 -2.89
N THR A 172 -3.92 -15.84 -3.08
CA THR A 172 -5.29 -15.34 -3.24
C THR A 172 -5.50 -14.55 -4.53
N ILE A 173 -4.51 -14.53 -5.42
CA ILE A 173 -4.57 -13.83 -6.71
C ILE A 173 -5.15 -14.80 -7.74
N ALA A 174 -6.28 -14.45 -8.31
CA ALA A 174 -6.92 -15.21 -9.38
C ALA A 174 -6.23 -14.91 -10.72
N GLU A 175 -6.02 -15.92 -11.56
CA GLU A 175 -5.29 -15.78 -12.84
C GLU A 175 -6.04 -14.85 -13.83
N GLU A 176 -7.36 -14.78 -13.73
CA GLU A 176 -8.22 -13.91 -14.54
C GLU A 176 -7.84 -12.43 -14.40
N LEU A 177 -7.26 -12.02 -13.26
CA LEU A 177 -6.77 -10.66 -13.08
C LEU A 177 -5.62 -10.33 -14.03
N PHE A 178 -4.82 -11.32 -14.44
CA PHE A 178 -3.74 -11.12 -15.40
C PHE A 178 -4.26 -10.81 -16.81
N GLU A 179 -5.33 -11.49 -17.21
CA GLU A 179 -6.01 -11.20 -18.49
C GLU A 179 -6.53 -9.76 -18.51
N PHE A 180 -7.14 -9.31 -17.41
CA PHE A 180 -7.61 -7.93 -17.27
C PHE A 180 -6.49 -6.89 -17.26
N MET A 181 -5.31 -7.22 -16.71
CA MET A 181 -4.16 -6.32 -16.75
C MET A 181 -3.55 -6.19 -18.16
N ASN A 182 -3.76 -7.20 -19.01
CA ASN A 182 -3.22 -7.23 -20.36
C ASN A 182 -4.21 -6.67 -21.40
N ASP A 183 -5.47 -6.48 -21.03
CA ASP A 183 -6.49 -5.86 -21.89
C ASP A 183 -6.36 -4.32 -21.85
N PRO A 184 -5.96 -3.66 -22.96
CA PRO A 184 -5.84 -2.21 -23.01
C PRO A 184 -7.19 -1.47 -22.85
N GLY A 185 -8.32 -2.16 -23.01
CA GLY A 185 -9.66 -1.62 -22.77
C GLY A 185 -10.12 -1.74 -21.31
N HIS A 186 -9.34 -2.39 -20.45
CA HIS A 186 -9.69 -2.62 -19.05
C HIS A 186 -8.91 -1.67 -18.13
N ALA A 187 -9.57 -1.11 -17.11
CA ALA A 187 -9.00 -0.11 -16.21
C ALA A 187 -7.95 -0.67 -15.23
N LEU A 188 -7.88 -2.00 -15.06
CA LEU A 188 -6.94 -2.65 -14.14
C LEU A 188 -5.50 -2.48 -14.62
N VAL A 189 -4.70 -1.71 -13.89
CA VAL A 189 -3.33 -1.39 -14.28
C VAL A 189 -2.34 -2.53 -13.99
N PRO A 190 -1.26 -2.67 -14.78
CA PRO A 190 -0.29 -3.76 -14.66
C PRO A 190 0.67 -3.56 -13.47
N TYR A 191 0.13 -3.67 -12.26
CA TYR A 191 0.85 -3.53 -11.00
C TYR A 191 0.29 -4.45 -9.92
N LEU A 192 1.19 -5.11 -9.19
CA LEU A 192 0.87 -5.88 -7.99
C LEU A 192 1.88 -5.59 -6.88
N HIS A 193 1.40 -5.57 -5.64
CA HIS A 193 2.28 -5.57 -4.47
C HIS A 193 2.06 -6.84 -3.65
N ILE A 194 3.03 -7.75 -3.73
CA ILE A 194 2.89 -9.13 -3.23
C ILE A 194 3.92 -9.37 -2.13
N PRO A 195 3.52 -9.50 -0.86
CA PRO A 195 4.46 -9.61 0.25
C PRO A 195 5.17 -10.97 0.27
N LEU A 196 6.48 -10.99 0.04
CA LEU A 196 7.35 -12.17 0.18
C LEU A 196 7.64 -12.49 1.65
N GLN A 197 7.94 -11.45 2.42
CA GLN A 197 8.43 -11.45 3.80
C GLN A 197 9.87 -11.97 3.97
N SER A 198 10.23 -13.15 3.44
CA SER A 198 11.59 -13.69 3.46
C SER A 198 11.84 -14.62 2.26
N GLY A 199 13.09 -14.73 1.80
CA GLY A 199 13.47 -15.71 0.77
C GLY A 199 13.93 -17.06 1.32
N SER A 200 13.92 -17.28 2.64
CA SER A 200 14.23 -18.58 3.25
C SER A 200 12.97 -19.34 3.59
N ASN A 201 12.84 -20.59 3.13
CA ASN A 201 11.74 -21.48 3.48
C ASN A 201 11.62 -21.70 5.00
N ARG A 202 12.74 -21.77 5.71
CA ARG A 202 12.76 -21.92 7.16
C ARG A 202 12.17 -20.69 7.87
N VAL A 203 12.52 -19.49 7.42
CA VAL A 203 11.97 -18.24 7.97
C VAL A 203 10.51 -18.05 7.57
N LEU A 204 10.13 -18.38 6.33
CA LEU A 204 8.72 -18.37 5.89
C LEU A 204 7.84 -19.28 6.76
N GLN A 205 8.32 -20.47 7.12
CA GLN A 205 7.64 -21.38 8.05
C GLN A 205 7.53 -20.78 9.46
N LEU A 206 8.60 -20.18 10.01
CA LEU A 206 8.54 -19.45 11.28
C LEU A 206 7.54 -18.29 11.21
N MET A 207 7.44 -17.62 10.07
CA MET A 207 6.47 -16.57 9.79
C MET A 207 5.03 -17.09 9.60
N LYS A 208 4.85 -18.42 9.52
CA LYS A 208 3.58 -19.10 9.18
C LYS A 208 3.00 -18.66 7.85
N ARG A 209 3.87 -18.45 6.86
CA ARG A 209 3.46 -18.23 5.46
C ARG A 209 2.94 -19.54 4.88
N LYS A 210 2.00 -19.43 3.95
CA LYS A 210 1.29 -20.56 3.33
C LYS A 210 1.84 -20.94 1.96
N TYR A 211 3.07 -20.50 1.68
CA TYR A 211 3.76 -20.76 0.44
C TYR A 211 5.24 -20.96 0.72
N SER A 212 5.92 -21.67 -0.16
CA SER A 212 7.37 -21.79 -0.21
C SER A 212 7.98 -20.70 -1.10
N ARG A 213 9.30 -20.55 -1.01
CA ARG A 213 10.13 -19.75 -1.92
C ARG A 213 9.86 -20.09 -3.37
N GLU A 214 9.81 -21.38 -3.68
CA GLU A 214 9.67 -21.91 -5.04
C GLU A 214 8.27 -21.61 -5.59
N GLU A 215 7.22 -21.83 -4.80
CA GLU A 215 5.83 -21.49 -5.16
C GLU A 215 5.68 -19.98 -5.41
N PHE A 216 6.31 -19.16 -4.56
CA PHE A 216 6.32 -17.71 -4.76
C PHE A 216 7.01 -17.35 -6.08
N ILE A 217 8.23 -17.83 -6.33
CA ILE A 217 8.97 -17.49 -7.55
C ILE A 217 8.22 -17.94 -8.80
N ALA A 218 7.71 -19.18 -8.81
CA ALA A 218 6.96 -19.71 -9.94
C ALA A 218 5.73 -18.85 -10.27
N PHE A 219 4.99 -18.42 -9.24
CA PHE A 219 3.85 -17.51 -9.41
C PHE A 219 4.27 -16.17 -10.04
N ILE A 220 5.39 -15.59 -9.60
CA ILE A 220 5.86 -14.27 -10.06
C ILE A 220 6.35 -14.38 -11.51
N GLU A 221 7.05 -15.45 -11.85
CA GLU A 221 7.50 -15.75 -13.22
C GLU A 221 6.31 -15.96 -14.17
N GLN A 222 5.29 -16.70 -13.75
CA GLN A 222 4.04 -16.85 -14.51
C GLN A 222 3.34 -15.51 -14.74
N ALA A 223 3.21 -14.68 -13.70
CA ALA A 223 2.59 -13.36 -13.81
C ALA A 223 3.31 -12.47 -14.83
N HIS A 224 4.65 -12.45 -14.83
CA HIS A 224 5.46 -11.71 -15.81
C HIS A 224 5.41 -12.30 -17.22
N ALA A 225 5.12 -13.59 -17.37
CA ALA A 225 4.96 -14.22 -18.68
C ALA A 225 3.59 -13.90 -19.32
N ILE A 226 2.58 -13.55 -18.51
CA ILE A 226 1.22 -13.27 -18.97
C ILE A 226 0.99 -11.75 -19.16
N VAL A 227 1.45 -10.93 -18.22
CA VAL A 227 1.16 -9.49 -18.22
C VAL A 227 2.38 -8.70 -18.69
N ASP A 228 2.23 -8.07 -19.85
CA ASP A 228 3.26 -7.18 -20.38
C ASP A 228 3.47 -5.97 -19.46
N ASP A 229 4.74 -5.58 -19.31
CA ASP A 229 5.15 -4.41 -18.54
C ASP A 229 4.75 -4.39 -17.05
N LEU A 230 4.36 -5.56 -16.50
CA LEU A 230 3.97 -5.74 -15.11
C LEU A 230 5.05 -5.27 -14.14
N CYS A 231 4.64 -4.50 -13.13
CA CYS A 231 5.47 -4.16 -11.99
C CYS A 231 5.02 -4.95 -10.76
N ILE A 232 5.90 -5.80 -10.22
CA ILE A 232 5.67 -6.51 -8.96
C ILE A 232 6.58 -5.93 -7.87
N GLY A 233 5.98 -5.19 -6.94
CA GLY A 233 6.59 -4.80 -5.68
C GLY A 233 6.43 -5.89 -4.62
N THR A 234 7.33 -5.93 -3.64
CA THR A 234 7.24 -6.88 -2.53
C THR A 234 7.58 -6.24 -1.18
N ASP A 235 7.23 -6.93 -0.09
CA ASP A 235 7.67 -6.59 1.27
C ASP A 235 8.66 -7.65 1.77
N VAL A 236 9.73 -7.21 2.45
CA VAL A 236 10.70 -8.08 3.13
C VAL A 236 10.89 -7.62 4.56
N LEU A 237 10.84 -8.56 5.50
CA LEU A 237 10.97 -8.34 6.94
C LEU A 237 12.27 -8.96 7.45
N VAL A 238 13.30 -8.14 7.65
CA VAL A 238 14.62 -8.60 8.13
C VAL A 238 14.71 -8.53 9.65
N GLY A 239 15.57 -9.36 10.23
CA GLY A 239 15.80 -9.43 11.68
C GLY A 239 14.69 -10.13 12.45
N SER A 240 13.91 -10.99 11.78
CA SER A 240 12.90 -11.80 12.46
C SER A 240 13.57 -12.72 13.50
N PRO A 241 12.94 -12.97 14.66
CA PRO A 241 13.47 -13.93 15.63
C PRO A 241 13.74 -15.28 14.98
N GLY A 242 14.95 -15.78 15.19
CA GLY A 242 15.47 -17.01 14.62
C GLY A 242 16.11 -16.89 13.23
N GLU A 243 16.12 -15.72 12.56
CA GLU A 243 16.75 -15.51 11.24
C GLU A 243 18.29 -15.55 11.33
N THR A 244 18.92 -16.51 10.64
CA THR A 244 20.38 -16.64 10.56
C THR A 244 20.96 -15.87 9.37
N ASP A 245 22.29 -15.82 9.26
CA ASP A 245 22.94 -15.19 8.11
C ASP A 245 22.63 -15.92 6.80
N ALA A 246 22.60 -17.25 6.81
CA ALA A 246 22.26 -18.04 5.61
C ALA A 246 20.83 -17.75 5.11
N ASP A 247 19.85 -17.58 6.01
CA ASP A 247 18.48 -17.23 5.61
C ASP A 247 18.36 -15.82 5.03
N PHE A 248 19.20 -14.91 5.53
CA PHE A 248 19.26 -13.56 5.02
C PHE A 248 19.93 -13.54 3.64
N ASP A 249 20.98 -14.34 3.44
CA ASP A 249 21.62 -14.51 2.13
C ASP A 249 20.64 -15.12 1.12
N ASP A 250 19.86 -16.14 1.51
CA ASP A 250 18.75 -16.68 0.70
C ASP A 250 17.77 -15.58 0.26
N THR A 251 17.46 -14.65 1.17
CA THR A 251 16.57 -13.52 0.90
C THR A 251 17.17 -12.54 -0.10
N LEU A 252 18.46 -12.21 0.04
CA LEU A 252 19.15 -11.34 -0.91
C LEU A 252 19.24 -11.99 -2.30
N ASP A 253 19.55 -13.28 -2.36
CA ASP A 253 19.68 -14.03 -3.60
C ASP A 253 18.35 -14.09 -4.34
N LEU A 254 17.23 -14.31 -3.65
CA LEU A 254 15.90 -14.28 -4.26
C LEU A 254 15.59 -12.89 -4.81
N LEU A 255 15.81 -11.83 -4.01
CA LEU A 255 15.56 -10.46 -4.45
C LEU A 255 16.39 -10.07 -5.67
N ALA A 256 17.65 -10.50 -5.73
CA ALA A 256 18.55 -10.20 -6.83
C ALA A 256 18.16 -10.93 -8.12
N ASN A 257 17.78 -12.21 -8.02
CA ASN A 257 17.65 -13.10 -9.16
C ASN A 257 16.20 -13.36 -9.63
N SER A 258 15.18 -12.92 -8.89
CA SER A 258 13.77 -13.02 -9.29
C SER A 258 13.36 -11.85 -10.22
N PRO A 259 12.23 -11.94 -10.93
CA PRO A 259 11.72 -10.85 -11.78
C PRO A 259 11.07 -9.69 -11.02
N LEU A 260 11.09 -9.69 -9.68
CA LEU A 260 10.61 -8.59 -8.84
C LEU A 260 11.14 -7.22 -9.28
N CYS A 261 10.36 -6.16 -9.11
CA CYS A 261 10.74 -4.81 -9.54
C CYS A 261 11.38 -4.00 -8.40
N TYR A 262 10.91 -4.17 -7.17
CA TYR A 262 11.52 -3.60 -5.97
C TYR A 262 11.00 -4.30 -4.71
N ALA A 263 11.64 -4.04 -3.58
CA ALA A 263 11.19 -4.45 -2.26
C ALA A 263 11.10 -3.27 -1.28
N HIS A 264 10.04 -3.22 -0.48
CA HIS A 264 10.00 -2.45 0.76
C HIS A 264 10.60 -3.29 1.88
N VAL A 265 11.68 -2.77 2.47
CA VAL A 265 12.42 -3.48 3.51
C VAL A 265 12.06 -2.91 4.88
N PHE A 266 11.46 -3.76 5.69
CA PHE A 266 11.12 -3.50 7.08
C PHE A 266 12.04 -4.26 8.00
N LYS A 267 12.32 -3.68 9.17
CA LYS A 267 12.95 -4.42 10.27
C LYS A 267 11.87 -5.02 11.13
N TYR A 268 12.09 -6.23 11.64
CA TYR A 268 11.21 -6.83 12.62
C TYR A 268 11.00 -5.86 13.80
N SER A 269 9.72 -5.67 14.12
CA SER A 269 9.30 -4.86 15.26
C SER A 269 8.40 -5.75 16.11
N GLU A 270 8.88 -6.08 17.30
CA GLU A 270 8.14 -6.93 18.22
C GLU A 270 6.80 -6.29 18.58
N ARG A 271 5.72 -7.07 18.46
CA ARG A 271 4.37 -6.67 18.85
C ARG A 271 3.87 -7.61 19.92
N LYS A 272 3.58 -7.08 21.12
CA LYS A 272 3.02 -7.84 22.23
C LYS A 272 1.77 -8.60 21.78
N GLY A 273 1.71 -9.89 22.10
CA GLY A 273 0.59 -10.78 21.76
C GLY A 273 0.74 -11.54 20.45
N THR A 274 1.71 -11.20 19.60
CA THR A 274 2.01 -11.99 18.39
C THR A 274 2.78 -13.28 18.72
N PRO A 275 2.62 -14.36 17.96
CA PRO A 275 3.43 -15.57 18.17
C PRO A 275 4.95 -15.33 18.16
N ALA A 276 5.44 -14.49 17.23
CA ALA A 276 6.87 -14.20 17.07
C ALA A 276 7.48 -13.48 18.27
N SER A 277 6.69 -12.78 19.10
CA SER A 277 7.21 -12.15 20.33
C SER A 277 7.66 -13.15 21.38
N ARG A 278 7.32 -14.44 21.21
CA ARG A 278 7.72 -15.54 22.10
C ARG A 278 8.82 -16.42 21.53
N TYR A 279 9.27 -16.15 20.30
CA TYR A 279 10.33 -16.93 19.67
C TYR A 279 11.70 -16.54 20.24
N GLU A 280 12.58 -17.52 20.34
CA GLU A 280 13.98 -17.33 20.71
C GLU A 280 14.83 -16.86 19.51
N GLY A 281 16.12 -16.60 19.76
CA GLY A 281 17.04 -16.17 18.70
C GLY A 281 16.75 -14.77 18.18
N LYS A 282 16.45 -13.81 19.07
CA LYS A 282 16.26 -12.41 18.67
C LYS A 282 17.52 -11.90 17.98
N VAL A 283 17.36 -11.34 16.79
CA VAL A 283 18.45 -10.68 16.07
C VAL A 283 18.68 -9.32 16.69
N ASP A 284 19.94 -8.97 16.96
CA ASP A 284 20.25 -7.69 17.57
C ASP A 284 19.94 -6.52 16.60
N PRO A 285 19.64 -5.32 17.13
CA PRO A 285 19.23 -4.18 16.30
C PRO A 285 20.28 -3.71 15.30
N ALA A 286 21.58 -3.91 15.57
CA ALA A 286 22.65 -3.50 14.67
C ALA A 286 22.70 -4.45 13.46
N THR A 287 22.64 -5.76 13.68
CA THR A 287 22.53 -6.76 12.61
C THR A 287 21.28 -6.56 11.76
N ALA A 288 20.10 -6.35 12.38
CA ALA A 288 18.88 -6.06 11.64
C ALA A 288 18.99 -4.78 10.80
N SER A 289 19.70 -3.76 11.29
CA SER A 289 19.94 -2.52 10.54
C SER A 289 20.91 -2.72 9.37
N LEU A 290 21.97 -3.52 9.55
CA LEU A 290 22.89 -3.90 8.49
C LEU A 290 22.18 -4.69 7.39
N ARG A 291 21.41 -5.72 7.75
CA ARG A 291 20.59 -6.52 6.83
C ARG A 291 19.62 -5.63 6.06
N SER A 292 18.94 -4.72 6.76
CA SER A 292 18.00 -3.79 6.15
C SER A 292 18.68 -2.87 5.12
N ALA A 293 19.88 -2.36 5.40
CA ALA A 293 20.63 -1.54 4.45
C ALA A 293 21.06 -2.33 3.20
N LYS A 294 21.55 -3.57 3.39
CA LYS A 294 21.93 -4.46 2.27
C LYS A 294 20.73 -4.76 1.36
N ALA A 295 19.59 -5.17 1.92
CA ALA A 295 18.39 -5.47 1.14
C ALA A 295 17.81 -4.23 0.43
N ARG A 296 17.88 -3.04 1.05
CA ARG A 296 17.49 -1.79 0.38
C ARG A 296 18.37 -1.48 -0.84
N ARG A 297 19.67 -1.79 -0.77
CA ARG A 297 20.58 -1.60 -1.92
C ARG A 297 20.19 -2.51 -3.09
N VAL A 298 19.88 -3.77 -2.83
CA VAL A 298 19.38 -4.70 -3.87
C VAL A 298 18.05 -4.19 -4.44
N SER A 299 17.11 -3.79 -3.60
CA SER A 299 15.84 -3.19 -4.02
C SER A 299 16.03 -1.95 -4.92
N ALA A 300 16.96 -1.05 -4.58
CA ALA A 300 17.27 0.12 -5.39
C ALA A 300 17.87 -0.25 -6.76
N GLN A 301 18.73 -1.28 -6.82
CA GLN A 301 19.26 -1.80 -8.08
C GLN A 301 18.16 -2.39 -8.96
N LYS A 302 17.25 -3.18 -8.37
CA LYS A 302 16.10 -3.77 -9.06
C LYS A 302 15.17 -2.69 -9.61
N ARG A 303 14.84 -1.68 -8.79
CA ARG A 303 14.04 -0.52 -9.20
C ARG A 303 14.69 0.23 -10.36
N ARG A 304 16.00 0.50 -10.26
CA ARG A 304 16.76 1.17 -11.33
C ARG A 304 16.75 0.34 -12.62
N ALA A 305 16.93 -0.97 -12.54
CA ALA A 305 16.86 -1.86 -13.71
C ALA A 305 15.46 -1.83 -14.37
N PHE A 306 14.40 -1.85 -13.54
CA PHE A 306 13.03 -1.71 -14.02
C PHE A 306 12.84 -0.39 -14.78
N HIS A 307 13.21 0.75 -14.19
CA HIS A 307 13.14 2.05 -14.86
C HIS A 307 14.00 2.13 -16.12
N GLN A 308 15.23 1.60 -16.08
CA GLN A 308 16.19 1.65 -17.18
C GLN A 308 15.63 0.98 -18.44
N ALA A 309 14.95 -0.16 -18.28
CA ALA A 309 14.31 -0.88 -19.37
C ALA A 309 13.12 -0.12 -20.00
N ARG A 310 12.66 0.98 -19.38
CA ARG A 310 11.56 1.82 -19.89
C ARG A 310 12.00 3.20 -20.36
N LEU A 311 13.27 3.56 -20.23
CA LEU A 311 13.76 4.80 -20.83
C LEU A 311 13.56 4.79 -22.35
N GLY A 312 13.20 5.94 -22.90
CA GLY A 312 12.84 6.14 -24.30
C GLY A 312 11.39 5.81 -24.64
N ARG A 313 10.67 5.05 -23.80
CA ARG A 313 9.25 4.73 -24.03
C ARG A 313 8.35 5.92 -23.70
N VAL A 314 7.23 6.01 -24.41
CA VAL A 314 6.12 6.91 -24.08
C VAL A 314 5.14 6.15 -23.19
N MET A 315 4.76 6.73 -22.06
CA MET A 315 3.84 6.13 -21.10
C MET A 315 2.84 7.14 -20.57
N GLU A 316 1.60 6.70 -20.33
CA GLU A 316 0.56 7.53 -19.72
C GLU A 316 0.82 7.76 -18.22
N VAL A 317 0.88 9.03 -17.81
CA VAL A 317 1.13 9.45 -16.44
C VAL A 317 -0.07 10.20 -15.88
N LEU A 318 -0.62 9.72 -14.76
CA LEU A 318 -1.62 10.45 -13.97
C LEU A 318 -0.91 11.39 -12.99
N PHE A 319 -1.05 12.71 -13.20
CA PHE A 319 -0.38 13.74 -12.40
C PHE A 319 -1.20 14.15 -11.17
N GLU A 320 -0.54 14.31 -10.02
CA GLU A 320 -1.21 14.50 -8.71
C GLU A 320 -0.67 15.66 -7.87
N SER A 321 0.55 16.09 -8.15
CA SER A 321 1.26 17.06 -7.32
C SER A 321 2.20 17.91 -8.16
N GLU A 322 2.41 19.13 -7.70
CA GLU A 322 3.35 20.09 -8.26
C GLU A 322 4.23 20.62 -7.14
N GLU A 323 5.53 20.69 -7.41
CA GLU A 323 6.52 21.31 -6.54
C GLU A 323 7.55 22.04 -7.43
N ASP A 324 7.71 23.35 -7.23
CA ASP A 324 8.70 24.20 -7.89
C ASP A 324 8.69 24.09 -9.44
N GLY A 325 7.51 24.06 -10.05
CA GLY A 325 7.29 23.95 -11.50
C GLY A 325 7.45 22.53 -12.06
N CYS A 326 7.64 21.53 -11.19
CA CYS A 326 7.72 20.13 -11.57
C CYS A 326 6.47 19.37 -11.14
N TRP A 327 5.76 18.83 -12.12
CA TRP A 327 4.60 17.99 -11.91
C TRP A 327 5.03 16.55 -11.74
N SER A 328 4.52 15.87 -10.71
CA SER A 328 4.78 14.45 -10.47
C SER A 328 3.51 13.61 -10.43
N GLY A 329 3.65 12.39 -10.96
CA GLY A 329 2.55 11.46 -11.19
C GLY A 329 3.03 10.02 -11.30
N TYR A 330 2.12 9.12 -11.65
CA TYR A 330 2.40 7.68 -11.75
C TYR A 330 1.92 7.09 -13.08
N THR A 331 2.75 6.19 -13.64
CA THR A 331 2.32 5.33 -14.75
C THR A 331 1.41 4.20 -14.26
N GLY A 332 0.77 3.48 -15.19
CA GLY A 332 -0.01 2.27 -14.87
C GLY A 332 0.79 1.24 -14.08
N ASN A 333 2.04 0.96 -14.49
CA ASN A 333 2.97 0.08 -13.77
C ASN A 333 3.77 0.76 -12.64
N TYR A 334 3.23 1.86 -12.09
CA TYR A 334 3.68 2.48 -10.84
C TYR A 334 5.10 3.09 -10.85
N ILE A 335 5.59 3.51 -12.02
CA ILE A 335 6.77 4.36 -12.12
C ILE A 335 6.36 5.77 -11.70
N ARG A 336 7.05 6.34 -10.71
CA ARG A 336 6.92 7.76 -10.38
C ARG A 336 7.60 8.57 -11.47
N VAL A 337 6.87 9.45 -12.11
CA VAL A 337 7.36 10.29 -13.20
C VAL A 337 7.27 11.74 -12.80
N ALA A 338 8.29 12.53 -13.14
CA ALA A 338 8.29 13.97 -12.99
C ALA A 338 8.52 14.64 -14.35
N VAL A 339 7.78 15.71 -14.63
CA VAL A 339 7.95 16.54 -15.83
C VAL A 339 7.95 18.00 -15.41
N ARG A 340 8.71 18.83 -16.13
CA ARG A 340 8.64 20.28 -15.98
C ARG A 340 7.59 20.82 -16.94
N SER A 341 6.65 21.60 -16.43
CA SER A 341 5.56 22.16 -17.24
C SER A 341 5.05 23.45 -16.60
N SER A 342 4.85 24.48 -17.42
CA SER A 342 4.15 25.70 -17.02
C SER A 342 2.63 25.52 -17.04
N SER A 343 2.14 24.55 -17.81
CA SER A 343 0.74 24.14 -17.84
C SER A 343 0.37 23.41 -16.54
N ARG A 344 -0.85 23.64 -16.04
CA ARG A 344 -1.39 22.90 -14.89
C ARG A 344 -1.75 21.48 -15.34
N LEU A 345 -1.11 20.46 -14.77
CA LEU A 345 -1.36 19.05 -15.11
C LEU A 345 -2.17 18.30 -14.03
N GLU A 346 -2.65 18.99 -13.01
CA GLU A 346 -3.31 18.35 -11.88
C GLU A 346 -4.49 17.48 -12.34
N ASN A 347 -4.46 16.21 -11.95
CA ASN A 347 -5.48 15.22 -12.29
C ASN A 347 -5.62 14.98 -13.81
N GLU A 348 -4.58 15.26 -14.59
CA GLU A 348 -4.53 14.89 -16.01
C GLU A 348 -3.79 13.57 -16.21
N VAL A 349 -4.22 12.82 -17.22
CA VAL A 349 -3.47 11.66 -17.76
C VAL A 349 -2.86 12.11 -19.07
N ARG A 350 -1.53 12.12 -19.15
CA ARG A 350 -0.80 12.59 -20.33
C ARG A 350 0.32 11.62 -20.72
N ALA A 351 0.56 11.54 -22.02
CA ALA A 351 1.68 10.80 -22.60
C ALA A 351 3.01 11.50 -22.28
N VAL A 352 3.91 10.78 -21.63
CA VAL A 352 5.26 11.26 -21.25
C VAL A 352 6.31 10.34 -21.84
N LYS A 353 7.30 10.91 -22.54
CA LYS A 353 8.51 10.20 -22.91
C LYS A 353 9.45 10.12 -21.71
N LEU A 354 9.78 8.91 -21.28
CA LEU A 354 10.70 8.68 -20.16
C LEU A 354 12.15 8.88 -20.60
N GLU A 355 12.92 9.73 -19.94
CA GLU A 355 14.24 10.13 -20.45
C GLU A 355 15.39 9.78 -19.50
N ARG A 356 15.23 10.08 -18.21
CA ARG A 356 16.35 9.98 -17.24
C ARG A 356 15.89 9.49 -15.88
N ILE A 357 16.66 8.60 -15.26
CA ILE A 357 16.42 8.16 -13.88
C ILE A 357 17.01 9.16 -12.90
N CYS A 358 16.20 9.61 -11.94
CA CYS A 358 16.57 10.52 -10.87
C CYS A 358 16.25 9.85 -9.52
N GLY A 359 17.22 9.15 -8.94
CA GLY A 359 17.00 8.41 -7.69
C GLY A 359 15.91 7.34 -7.84
N ASP A 360 14.75 7.57 -7.23
CA ASP A 360 13.61 6.65 -7.20
C ASP A 360 12.48 6.99 -8.19
N PHE A 361 12.63 8.08 -8.96
CA PHE A 361 11.68 8.49 -10.01
C PHE A 361 12.35 8.64 -11.37
N VAL A 362 11.55 8.83 -12.42
CA VAL A 362 11.99 9.05 -13.79
C VAL A 362 11.58 10.45 -14.24
N PHE A 363 12.52 11.23 -14.76
CA PHE A 363 12.24 12.49 -15.41
C PHE A 363 11.93 12.27 -16.89
N GLY A 364 10.96 13.01 -17.42
CA GLY A 364 10.54 12.91 -18.81
C GLY A 364 9.98 14.22 -19.37
N SER A 365 9.52 14.14 -20.61
CA SER A 365 8.94 15.26 -21.37
C SER A 365 7.53 14.90 -21.88
N LEU A 366 6.60 15.85 -21.83
CA LEU A 366 5.26 15.69 -22.41
C LEU A 366 5.38 15.54 -23.94
N VAL A 367 4.65 14.59 -24.53
CA VAL A 367 4.71 14.35 -25.99
C VAL A 367 4.02 15.46 -26.80
N ASP A 368 3.07 16.20 -26.21
CA ASP A 368 2.28 17.23 -26.90
C ASP A 368 2.81 18.66 -26.76
N GLU A 369 3.80 18.91 -25.90
CA GLU A 369 4.45 20.23 -25.80
C GLU A 369 5.59 20.29 -26.83
N SER A 370 5.32 20.91 -27.98
CA SER A 370 6.35 21.27 -28.97
C SER A 370 7.58 21.89 -28.28
N GLU A 371 8.78 21.56 -28.78
CA GLU A 371 10.14 21.83 -28.27
C GLU A 371 10.54 23.29 -27.87
N SER A 372 9.66 24.11 -27.28
CA SER A 372 9.94 25.53 -27.01
C SER A 372 10.31 25.87 -25.56
N ALA A 373 10.51 24.90 -24.66
CA ALA A 373 10.82 25.18 -23.25
C ALA A 373 12.07 24.46 -22.69
N VAL A 374 12.93 23.88 -23.54
CA VAL A 374 14.21 23.30 -23.11
C VAL A 374 15.31 24.36 -23.11
N ALA A 375 15.16 25.42 -22.32
CA ALA A 375 16.25 26.35 -22.04
C ALA A 375 15.96 27.20 -20.80
N GLN A 376 16.12 26.63 -19.61
CA GLN A 376 16.63 27.37 -18.46
C GLN A 376 17.13 26.38 -17.40
N GLY A 377 18.45 26.25 -17.34
CA GLY A 377 19.16 25.37 -16.41
C GLY A 377 18.92 25.78 -14.97
N ILE A 378 18.10 24.98 -14.29
CA ILE A 378 18.14 24.78 -12.83
C ILE A 378 17.87 23.29 -12.65
N SER A 379 18.87 22.56 -12.15
CA SER A 379 18.77 21.11 -12.02
C SER A 379 17.88 20.75 -10.83
N CYS A 380 16.96 19.80 -11.02
CA CYS A 380 16.23 19.16 -9.93
C CYS A 380 17.12 18.12 -9.19
N GLU A 381 18.45 18.22 -9.28
CA GLU A 381 19.37 17.15 -8.86
C GLU A 381 19.56 17.04 -7.35
N GLU A 382 18.97 17.93 -6.55
CA GLU A 382 19.28 18.03 -5.11
C GLU A 382 18.19 17.57 -4.13
N ARG A 383 17.18 16.78 -4.54
CA ARG A 383 16.22 16.19 -3.57
C ARG A 383 15.87 14.74 -3.82
#